data_AF-A0A4R1NLQ4-F1
#
_entry.id   AF-A0A4R1NLQ4-F1
#
_cell.length_a   1.000
_cell.length_b   1.000
_cell.length_c   1.000
_cell.angle_alpha   90.00
_cell.angle_beta   90.00
_cell.angle_gamma   90.00
#
_symmetry.space_group_name_H-M   'P 1'
#
loop_
_entity.id
_entity.type
_entity.pdbx_description
1 polymer ?
#
loop_
_entity_poly.entity_id
_entity_poly.type
_entity_poly.pdbx_seq_one_letter_code
_entity_poly.pdbx_strand_id
1 'polypeptide(L)' 'MASTETVSTKTLIAIYAVILLAVVLWGTSIALFGIPGLYIPALCAVPVIWTILLIISRG' A
#
# COMPACT_ATOMS: atom_id res chain seq x y z
N MET A 1 0.84 -27.93 10.68
CA MET A 1 1.80 -28.04 9.55
C MET A 1 1.46 -26.91 8.60
N ALA A 2 2.34 -25.91 8.43
CA ALA A 2 2.09 -24.86 7.45
C ALA A 2 2.09 -25.51 6.06
N SER A 3 1.01 -25.37 5.29
CA SER A 3 1.04 -25.74 3.89
C SER A 3 2.02 -24.80 3.18
N THR A 4 3.15 -25.34 2.74
CA THR A 4 4.10 -24.66 1.87
C THR A 4 3.50 -24.57 0.47
N GLU A 5 2.52 -23.68 0.31
CA GLU A 5 2.01 -23.29 -0.99
C GLU A 5 3.18 -22.72 -1.79
N THR A 6 3.53 -23.33 -2.92
CA THR A 6 4.61 -22.84 -3.78
C THR A 6 4.13 -21.56 -4.47
N VAL A 7 4.53 -20.41 -3.96
CA VAL A 7 4.21 -19.13 -4.59
C VAL A 7 4.88 -19.09 -5.97
N SER A 8 4.06 -18.99 -7.02
CA SER A 8 4.54 -18.92 -8.40
C SER A 8 5.53 -17.76 -8.58
N THR A 9 6.59 -17.98 -9.36
CA THR A 9 7.58 -16.94 -9.70
C THR A 9 6.92 -15.70 -10.31
N LYS A 10 5.86 -15.87 -11.10
CA LYS A 10 5.09 -14.74 -11.66
C LYS A 10 4.42 -13.92 -10.57
N THR A 11 3.86 -14.58 -9.57
CA THR A 11 3.25 -13.93 -8.39
C THR A 11 4.31 -13.20 -7.57
N LEU A 12 5.47 -13.82 -7.34
CA LEU A 12 6.59 -13.15 -6.66
C LEU A 12 7.03 -11.89 -7.41
N ILE A 13 7.24 -11.99 -8.73
CA ILE A 13 7.60 -10.85 -9.58
C ILE A 13 6.53 -9.76 -9.47
N ALA A 14 5.24 -10.11 -9.53
CA ALA A 14 4.15 -9.14 -9.41
C ALA A 14 4.16 -8.44 -8.04
N ILE A 15 4.32 -9.18 -6.95
CA ILE A 15 4.40 -8.62 -5.59
C ILE A 15 5.57 -7.64 -5.49
N TYR A 16 6.78 -8.05 -5.90
CA TYR A 16 7.96 -7.19 -5.84
C TYR A 16 7.84 -5.97 -6.76
N ALA A 17 7.25 -6.12 -7.95
CA ALA A 17 7.02 -5.01 -8.86
C ALA A 17 6.06 -3.96 -8.25
N VAL A 18 4.97 -4.39 -7.62
CA VAL A 18 4.01 -3.50 -6.95
C VAL A 18 4.67 -2.78 -5.78
N ILE A 19 5.44 -3.49 -4.95
CA ILE A 19 6.16 -2.88 -3.81
C ILE A 19 7.16 -1.84 -4.31
N LEU A 20 7.96 -2.17 -5.32
CA LEU A 20 8.96 -1.26 -5.89
C LEU A 20 8.28 -0.01 -6.46
N LEU A 21 7.19 -0.19 -7.22
CA LEU A 21 6.42 0.92 -7.77
C LEU A 21 5.87 1.83 -6.66
N ALA A 22 5.32 1.26 -5.59
CA ALA A 22 4.79 2.02 -4.46
C ALA A 22 5.89 2.86 -3.78
N VAL A 23 7.07 2.27 -3.55
CA VAL A 23 8.22 2.97 -2.94
C VAL A 23 8.75 4.08 -3.85
N VAL A 24 8.85 3.84 -5.16
CA VAL A 24 9.32 4.85 -6.12
C VAL A 24 8.34 6.00 -6.20
N LEU A 25 7.05 5.74 -6.36
CA LEU A 25 6.02 6.79 -6.41
C LEU A 25 5.99 7.62 -5.11
N TRP A 26 6.13 6.97 -3.96
CA TRP A 26 6.23 7.66 -2.68
C TRP A 26 7.51 8.51 -2.58
N GLY A 27 8.66 7.96 -2.96
CA GLY A 27 9.92 8.70 -3.00
C GLY A 27 9.87 9.90 -3.94
N THR A 28 9.27 9.76 -5.12
CA THR A 28 9.05 10.86 -6.07
C THR A 28 8.11 11.92 -5.50
N SER A 29 7.05 11.52 -4.80
CA SER A 29 6.17 12.44 -4.08
C SER A 29 6.94 13.28 -3.05
N ILE A 30 7.83 12.66 -2.26
CA ILE A 30 8.70 13.38 -1.32
C ILE A 30 9.63 14.34 -2.07
N ALA A 31 10.23 13.91 -3.18
CA ALA A 31 11.14 14.75 -3.97
C ALA A 31 10.47 15.98 -4.61
N LEU A 32 9.21 15.83 -5.06
CA LEU A 32 8.46 16.90 -5.72
C LEU A 32 7.77 17.85 -4.72
N PHE A 33 7.26 17.32 -3.61
CA PHE A 33 6.40 18.06 -2.70
C PHE A 33 6.98 18.25 -1.29
N GLY A 34 8.17 17.70 -1.02
CA GLY A 34 8.86 17.81 0.27
C GLY A 34 8.14 17.08 1.40
N ILE A 35 8.07 17.72 2.57
CA ILE A 35 7.40 17.21 3.78
C ILE A 35 5.92 16.84 3.50
N PRO A 36 5.13 17.67 2.79
CA PRO A 36 3.79 17.27 2.32
C PRO A 36 3.77 15.92 1.58
N GLY A 37 4.76 15.66 0.74
CA GLY A 37 4.90 14.41 -0.02
C GLY A 37 5.11 13.18 0.85
N LEU A 38 5.72 13.33 2.04
CA LEU A 38 5.89 12.29 3.05
C LEU A 38 4.55 11.79 3.58
N TYR A 39 3.59 12.70 3.76
CA TYR A 39 2.29 12.40 4.38
C TYR A 39 1.25 11.86 3.40
N ILE A 40 1.51 11.87 2.08
CA ILE A 40 0.53 11.43 1.06
C ILE A 40 0.00 10.00 1.29
N PRO A 41 0.82 8.97 1.58
CA PRO A 41 0.30 7.64 1.85
C PRO A 41 -0.65 7.62 3.05
N ALA A 42 -0.32 8.36 4.12
CA ALA A 42 -1.17 8.45 5.30
C ALA A 42 -2.48 9.18 4.97
N LEU A 43 -2.42 10.30 4.25
CA LEU A 43 -3.58 11.08 3.83
C LEU A 43 -4.56 10.24 2.98
N CYS A 44 -4.04 9.44 2.05
CA CYS A 44 -4.83 8.52 1.24
C CYS A 44 -5.45 7.38 2.06
N ALA A 45 -4.78 6.94 3.13
CA ALA A 45 -5.28 5.87 4.00
C ALA A 45 -6.44 6.34 4.91
N VAL A 46 -6.51 7.64 5.27
CA VAL A 46 -7.58 8.18 6.14
C VAL A 46 -9.00 7.84 5.63
N PRO A 47 -9.41 8.18 4.39
CA PRO A 47 -10.75 7.86 3.91
C PRO A 47 -10.98 6.34 3.76
N VAL A 48 -9.93 5.56 3.48
CA VAL A 48 -10.02 4.09 3.38
C VAL A 48 -10.37 3.50 4.74
N ILE A 49 -9.59 3.82 5.77
CA ILE A 49 -9.84 3.35 7.13
C ILE A 49 -11.18 3.88 7.63
N TRP A 50 -11.51 5.14 7.37
CA TRP A 50 -12.81 5.70 7.75
C TRP A 50 -13.98 4.93 7.13
N THR A 51 -13.90 4.61 5.83
CA THR A 51 -14.93 3.81 5.14
C THR A 51 -15.05 2.41 5.72
N ILE A 52 -13.91 1.76 6.01
CA ILE A 52 -13.89 0.44 6.66
C ILE A 52 -14.57 0.52 8.02
N LEU A 53 -14.25 1.52 8.84
CA LEU A 53 -14.87 1.74 10.15
C LEU A 53 -16.38 1.92 10.01
N LEU A 54 -16.83 2.75 9.07
CA LEU A 54 -18.26 2.94 8.80
C LEU A 54 -18.96 1.65 8.39
N ILE A 55 -18.30 0.77 7.61
CA ILE A 55 -18.88 -0.51 7.19
C ILE A 55 -19.02 -1.45 8.40
N ILE A 56 -17.97 -1.59 9.22
CA ILE A 56 -17.98 -2.52 10.35
C ILE A 56 -18.84 -2.03 11.52
N SER A 57 -19.07 -0.72 11.66
CA SER A 57 -19.93 -0.15 12.70
C SER A 57 -21.43 -0.28 12.40
N ARG A 58 -21.84 -0.95 11.30
CA ARG A 58 -23.24 -1.06 10.89
C ARG A 58 -24.08 -2.08 11.68
N GLY A 59 -23.46 -2.83 12.60
CA GLY A 59 -24.12 -3.90 13.36
C GLY A 59 -24.14 -5.20 12.60
#